data_AF-A0A4Q4D3Y3-F1
#
_entry.id   AF-A0A4Q4D3Y3-F1
#
_cell.length_a   1.000
_cell.length_b   1.000
_cell.length_c   1.000
_cell.angle_alpha   90.00
_cell.angle_beta   90.00
_cell.angle_gamma   90.00
#
_symmetry.space_group_name_H-M   'P 1'
#
loop_
_entity.id
_entity.type
_entity.pdbx_description
1 polymer ?
#
loop_
_entity_poly.entity_id
_entity_poly.type
_entity_poly.pdbx_seq_one_letter_code
_entity_poly.pdbx_strand_id
1 'polypeptide(L)'
;MKRAGGLLSGSTLVAAGMIGANAAAYGMTIVAARLLLPRDLGAVTALLGIIQIGTVAALTLQAVTARRIAVAPDDREATIGTVARVSIAISLGTGLLAAAITVALAGPLDLGSIWPALLTGATLVPLTMMGAMAGVAQGAERWQALAAIYLANGFGRLLCGGVA
;
A
#
# COMPACT_ATOMS: atom_id res chain seq x y z
N MET A 1 -11.28 -27.05 20.33
CA MET A 1 -12.29 -26.29 19.54
C MET A 1 -12.35 -24.77 19.86
N LYS A 2 -11.82 -24.25 20.98
CA LYS A 2 -11.81 -22.79 21.28
C LYS A 2 -10.87 -21.91 20.42
N ARG A 3 -9.84 -22.49 19.75
CA ARG A 3 -8.90 -21.73 18.89
C ARG A 3 -9.50 -21.31 17.54
N ALA A 4 -10.49 -22.05 17.02
CA ALA A 4 -11.10 -21.77 15.72
C ALA A 4 -11.96 -20.48 15.73
N GLY A 5 -12.67 -20.21 16.83
CA GLY A 5 -13.49 -18.99 16.96
C GLY A 5 -12.68 -17.70 17.01
N GLY A 6 -11.49 -17.73 17.64
CA GLY A 6 -10.57 -16.58 17.67
C GLY A 6 -9.97 -16.27 16.29
N LEU A 7 -9.52 -17.31 15.58
CA LEU A 7 -9.00 -17.21 14.21
C LEU A 7 -10.05 -16.70 13.22
N LEU A 8 -11.29 -17.20 13.31
CA LEU A 8 -12.42 -16.71 12.51
C LEU A 8 -12.71 -15.23 12.81
N SER A 9 -12.67 -14.79 14.08
CA SER A 9 -12.93 -13.38 14.42
C SER A 9 -11.84 -12.43 13.92
N GLY A 10 -10.57 -12.82 14.02
CA GLY A 10 -9.43 -12.00 13.60
C GLY A 10 -9.31 -11.90 12.09
N SER A 11 -9.47 -13.03 11.38
CA SER A 11 -9.49 -13.05 9.92
C SER A 11 -10.69 -12.30 9.33
N THR A 12 -11.87 -12.43 9.94
CA THR A 12 -13.06 -11.67 9.53
C THR A 12 -12.88 -10.17 9.72
N LEU A 13 -12.24 -9.73 10.81
CA LEU A 13 -11.95 -8.31 11.05
C LEU A 13 -10.98 -7.74 10.00
N VAL A 14 -9.92 -8.47 9.66
CA VAL A 14 -8.97 -8.07 8.61
C VAL A 14 -9.67 -8.03 7.25
N ALA A 15 -10.49 -9.03 6.92
CA ALA A 15 -11.26 -9.06 5.69
C ALA A 15 -12.22 -7.87 5.59
N ALA A 16 -12.95 -7.55 6.66
CA ALA A 16 -13.82 -6.37 6.72
C ALA A 16 -13.02 -5.06 6.54
N GLY A 17 -11.85 -4.95 7.16
CA GLY A 17 -10.94 -3.81 6.98
C GLY A 17 -10.43 -3.67 5.54
N MET A 18 -10.09 -4.78 4.88
CA MET A 18 -9.68 -4.79 3.48
C MET A 18 -10.82 -4.42 2.53
N ILE A 19 -12.02 -4.92 2.78
CA ILE A 19 -13.22 -4.54 2.00
C ILE A 19 -13.47 -3.05 2.15
N GLY A 20 -13.43 -2.51 3.38
CA GLY A 20 -13.60 -1.08 3.64
C GLY A 20 -12.55 -0.23 2.94
N ALA A 21 -11.27 -0.63 3.02
CA ALA A 21 -10.17 0.10 2.37
C ALA A 21 -10.29 0.10 0.83
N ASN A 22 -10.69 -1.02 0.23
CA ASN A 22 -10.89 -1.11 -1.22
C ASN A 22 -12.15 -0.37 -1.68
N ALA A 23 -13.24 -0.43 -0.91
CA ALA A 23 -14.45 0.35 -1.18
C ALA A 23 -14.15 1.86 -1.16
N ALA A 24 -13.35 2.32 -0.19
CA ALA A 24 -12.90 3.71 -0.12
C ALA A 24 -12.04 4.12 -1.33
N ALA A 25 -11.09 3.27 -1.73
CA ALA A 25 -10.26 3.49 -2.91
C ALA A 25 -11.09 3.57 -4.20
N TYR A 26 -12.11 2.71 -4.33
CA TYR A 26 -13.03 2.74 -5.47
C TYR A 26 -13.93 3.98 -5.46
N GLY A 27 -14.42 4.37 -4.28
CA GLY A 27 -15.19 5.61 -4.09
C GLY A 27 -14.43 6.84 -4.56
N MET A 28 -13.13 6.93 -4.26
CA MET A 28 -12.25 7.99 -4.77
C MET A 28 -12.22 8.02 -6.31
N THR A 29 -12.10 6.85 -6.96
CA THR A 29 -12.13 6.76 -8.43
C THR A 29 -13.46 7.24 -9.00
N ILE A 30 -14.59 6.91 -8.36
CA ILE A 30 -15.91 7.39 -8.78
C ILE A 30 -16.01 8.91 -8.64
N VAL A 31 -15.55 9.48 -7.52
CA VAL A 31 -15.57 10.93 -7.29
C VAL A 31 -14.71 11.64 -8.34
N ALA A 32 -13.49 11.16 -8.59
CA ALA A 32 -12.61 11.71 -9.62
C ALA A 32 -13.25 11.65 -11.02
N ALA A 33 -13.93 10.54 -11.37
CA ALA A 33 -14.63 10.39 -12.64
C ALA A 33 -15.83 11.34 -12.81
N ARG A 34 -16.36 11.91 -11.72
CA ARG A 34 -17.47 12.88 -11.75
C ARG A 34 -17.01 14.33 -11.76
N LEU A 35 -15.79 14.61 -11.28
CA LEU A 35 -15.25 15.97 -11.14
C LEU A 35 -14.28 16.37 -12.26
N LEU A 36 -13.60 15.41 -12.90
CA LEU A 36 -12.55 15.68 -13.89
C LEU A 36 -13.05 15.61 -15.33
N LEU A 37 -12.44 16.40 -16.23
CA LEU A 37 -12.61 16.23 -17.67
C LEU A 37 -11.97 14.88 -18.13
N PRO A 38 -12.45 14.26 -19.24
CA PRO A 38 -11.97 12.95 -19.69
C PRO A 38 -10.45 12.84 -19.90
N ARG A 39 -9.80 13.94 -20.30
CA ARG A 39 -8.33 14.00 -20.46
C ARG A 39 -7.62 13.83 -19.13
N ASP A 40 -8.05 14.56 -18.11
CA ASP A 40 -7.43 14.56 -16.79
C ASP A 40 -7.72 13.24 -16.05
N LEU A 41 -8.88 12.63 -16.31
CA LEU A 41 -9.22 11.29 -15.81
C LEU A 41 -8.28 10.21 -16.38
N GLY A 42 -7.89 10.31 -17.65
CA GLY A 42 -6.95 9.37 -18.28
C GLY A 42 -5.56 9.42 -17.64
N ALA A 43 -5.03 10.61 -17.39
CA ALA A 43 -3.76 10.78 -16.69
C ALA A 43 -3.81 10.25 -15.25
N VAL A 44 -4.86 10.60 -14.49
CA VAL A 44 -5.02 10.15 -13.09
C VAL A 44 -5.16 8.62 -13.02
N THR A 45 -5.97 8.01 -13.88
CA THR A 45 -6.15 6.55 -13.90
C THR A 45 -4.86 5.81 -14.28
N ALA A 46 -4.07 6.36 -15.19
CA ALA A 46 -2.76 5.81 -15.53
C ALA A 46 -1.78 5.87 -14.34
N LEU A 47 -1.71 7.00 -13.63
CA LEU A 47 -0.88 7.16 -12.43
C LEU A 47 -1.32 6.21 -11.31
N LEU A 48 -2.62 6.05 -11.10
CA LEU A 48 -3.16 5.05 -10.16
C LEU A 48 -2.76 3.63 -10.58
N GLY A 49 -2.73 3.32 -11.87
CA GLY A 49 -2.20 2.07 -12.41
C GLY A 49 -0.73 1.85 -12.06
N ILE A 50 0.13 2.87 -12.23
CA ILE A 50 1.55 2.82 -11.84
C ILE A 50 1.70 2.56 -10.34
N ILE A 51 0.93 3.28 -9.50
CA ILE A 51 0.92 3.05 -8.05
C ILE A 51 0.49 1.62 -7.75
N GLN A 52 -0.57 1.13 -8.39
CA GLN A 52 -1.09 -0.22 -8.17
C GLN A 52 -0.05 -1.30 -8.52
N ILE A 53 0.68 -1.14 -9.63
CA ILE A 53 1.80 -2.02 -9.98
C ILE A 53 2.90 -1.93 -8.91
N GLY A 54 3.24 -0.73 -8.45
CA GLY A 54 4.24 -0.52 -7.39
C GLY A 54 3.91 -1.22 -6.07
N THR A 55 2.63 -1.41 -5.75
CA THR A 55 2.21 -2.13 -4.52
C THR A 55 2.70 -3.58 -4.45
N VAL A 56 3.12 -4.18 -5.56
CA VAL A 56 3.72 -5.52 -5.59
C VAL A 56 4.96 -5.61 -4.67
N ALA A 57 5.75 -4.54 -4.59
CA ALA A 57 6.89 -4.48 -3.67
C ALA A 57 6.44 -4.53 -2.21
N ALA A 58 5.37 -3.80 -1.88
CA ALA A 58 4.76 -3.81 -0.54
C ALA A 58 4.25 -5.21 -0.16
N LEU A 59 3.55 -5.88 -1.09
CA LEU A 59 3.02 -7.24 -0.88
C LEU A 59 4.14 -8.27 -0.70
N THR A 60 5.23 -8.13 -1.44
CA THR A 60 6.41 -9.00 -1.31
C THR A 60 7.05 -8.81 0.06
N LEU A 61 7.28 -7.57 0.48
CA LEU A 61 7.78 -7.26 1.82
C LEU A 61 6.88 -7.83 2.91
N GLN A 62 5.55 -7.67 2.77
CA GLN A 62 4.58 -8.22 3.69
C GLN A 62 4.69 -9.73 3.81
N ALA A 63 4.65 -10.44 2.68
CA ALA A 63 4.66 -11.90 2.65
C ALA A 63 5.96 -12.50 3.20
N VAL A 64 7.11 -11.94 2.80
CA VAL A 64 8.43 -12.41 3.26
C VAL A 64 8.60 -12.15 4.75
N THR A 65 8.24 -10.95 5.23
CA THR A 65 8.33 -10.59 6.64
C THR A 65 7.42 -11.45 7.50
N ALA A 66 6.16 -11.62 7.10
CA ALA A 66 5.20 -12.45 7.82
C ALA A 66 5.69 -13.90 7.93
N ARG A 67 6.17 -14.47 6.83
CA ARG A 67 6.70 -15.85 6.81
C ARG A 67 7.93 -16.01 7.70
N ARG A 68 8.88 -15.07 7.67
CA ARG A 68 10.09 -15.14 8.49
C ARG A 68 9.78 -15.10 9.99
N ILE A 69 8.89 -14.20 10.40
CA ILE A 69 8.48 -14.08 11.81
C ILE A 69 7.68 -15.31 12.26
N ALA A 70 6.83 -15.86 11.40
CA ALA A 70 6.01 -17.04 11.74
C ALA A 70 6.84 -18.33 11.89
N VAL A 71 7.93 -18.48 11.14
CA VAL A 71 8.75 -19.71 11.14
C VAL A 71 9.82 -19.70 12.24
N ALA A 72 10.36 -18.54 12.61
CA ALA A 72 11.41 -18.40 13.62
C ALA A 72 11.01 -17.34 14.67
N PRO A 73 10.11 -17.66 15.61
CA PRO A 73 9.58 -16.68 16.57
C PRO A 73 10.65 -16.20 17.57
N ASP A 74 11.67 -17.01 17.86
CA ASP A 74 12.74 -16.65 18.80
C ASP A 74 13.66 -15.55 18.25
N ASP A 75 13.81 -15.46 16.92
CA ASP A 75 14.63 -14.45 16.22
C ASP A 75 13.82 -13.23 15.75
N ARG A 76 12.64 -13.01 16.35
CA ARG A 76 11.69 -12.00 15.89
C ARG A 76 12.26 -10.59 15.92
N GLU A 77 12.93 -10.17 16.99
CA GLU A 77 13.47 -8.81 17.10
C GLU A 77 14.58 -8.56 16.08
N ALA A 78 15.48 -9.53 15.91
CA ALA A 78 16.52 -9.47 14.89
C ALA A 78 15.91 -9.36 13.48
N THR A 79 14.88 -10.16 13.19
CA THR A 79 14.15 -10.11 11.92
C THR A 79 13.49 -8.75 11.69
N ILE A 80 12.83 -8.18 12.69
CA ILE A 80 12.21 -6.84 12.59
C ILE A 80 13.28 -5.78 12.29
N GLY A 81 14.44 -5.83 12.97
CA GLY A 81 15.54 -4.90 12.72
C GLY A 81 16.10 -5.00 11.30
N THR A 82 16.28 -6.21 10.78
CA THR A 82 16.71 -6.42 9.39
C THR A 82 15.65 -5.91 8.40
N VAL A 83 14.38 -6.28 8.62
CA VAL A 83 13.27 -5.87 7.74
C VAL A 83 13.13 -4.35 7.72
N ALA A 84 13.26 -3.66 8.86
CA ALA A 84 13.20 -2.21 8.90
C ALA A 84 14.27 -1.57 7.97
N ARG A 85 15.53 -2.02 8.05
CA ARG A 85 16.61 -1.50 7.19
C ARG A 85 16.40 -1.83 5.71
N VAL A 86 16.05 -3.07 5.41
CA VAL A 86 15.81 -3.51 4.02
C VAL A 86 14.59 -2.81 3.42
N SER A 87 13.54 -2.60 4.21
CA SER A 87 12.33 -1.93 3.77
C SER A 87 12.58 -0.47 3.39
N ILE A 88 13.53 0.24 4.02
CA ILE A 88 13.93 1.59 3.60
C ILE A 88 14.50 1.55 2.19
N ALA A 89 15.47 0.66 1.93
CA ALA A 89 16.11 0.55 0.62
C ALA A 89 15.10 0.15 -0.47
N ILE A 90 14.23 -0.82 -0.19
CA ILE A 90 13.19 -1.25 -1.14
C ILE A 90 12.18 -0.13 -1.37
N SER A 91 11.74 0.57 -0.31
CA SER A 91 10.77 1.67 -0.43
C SER A 91 11.32 2.82 -1.27
N LEU A 92 12.56 3.23 -1.02
CA LEU A 92 13.23 4.27 -1.82
C LEU A 92 13.43 3.80 -3.26
N GLY A 93 13.87 2.56 -3.46
CA GLY A 93 14.06 1.97 -4.78
C GLY A 93 12.76 1.93 -5.59
N THR A 94 11.66 1.46 -4.99
CA THR A 94 10.34 1.43 -5.61
C THR A 94 9.82 2.83 -5.92
N GLY A 95 9.99 3.79 -5.01
CA GLY A 95 9.60 5.19 -5.22
C GLY A 95 10.38 5.85 -6.37
N LEU A 96 11.70 5.69 -6.39
CA LEU A 96 12.56 6.21 -7.46
C LEU A 96 12.25 5.57 -8.80
N LEU A 97 12.06 4.24 -8.83
CA LEU A 97 11.71 3.52 -10.04
C LEU A 97 10.36 3.98 -10.60
N ALA A 98 9.36 4.17 -9.74
CA ALA A 98 8.05 4.66 -10.17
C ALA A 98 8.11 6.11 -10.67
N ALA A 99 8.89 6.98 -10.02
CA ALA A 99 9.11 8.34 -10.51
C ALA A 99 9.79 8.31 -11.89
N ALA A 100 10.83 7.50 -12.08
CA ALA A 100 11.52 7.36 -13.35
C ALA A 100 10.60 6.82 -14.46
N ILE A 101 9.80 5.80 -14.17
CA ILE A 101 8.79 5.27 -15.10
C ILE A 101 7.76 6.35 -15.46
N THR A 102 7.29 7.11 -14.46
CA THR A 102 6.30 8.18 -14.71
C THR A 102 6.89 9.29 -15.57
N VAL A 103 8.15 9.69 -15.36
CA VAL A 103 8.85 10.65 -16.24
C VAL A 103 8.99 10.10 -17.66
N ALA A 104 9.39 8.84 -17.81
CA ALA A 104 9.49 8.20 -19.13
C ALA A 104 8.15 8.14 -19.87
N LEU A 105 7.05 8.05 -19.12
CA LEU A 105 5.67 8.03 -19.63
C LEU A 105 5.03 9.43 -19.72
N ALA A 106 5.75 10.51 -19.39
CA ALA A 106 5.16 11.85 -19.31
C ALA A 106 4.60 12.34 -20.65
N GLY A 107 5.27 12.05 -21.76
CA GLY A 107 4.78 12.40 -23.10
C GLY A 107 3.46 11.69 -23.45
N PRO A 108 3.43 10.34 -23.45
CA PRO A 108 2.22 9.58 -23.73
C PRO A 108 1.03 9.87 -22.79
N LEU A 109 1.29 10.24 -21.53
CA LEU A 109 0.25 10.57 -20.53
C LEU A 109 -0.16 12.05 -20.55
N ASP A 110 0.38 12.87 -21.46
CA ASP A 110 0.16 14.33 -21.52
C ASP A 110 0.42 15.02 -20.16
N LEU A 111 1.43 14.53 -19.42
CA LEU A 111 1.84 15.09 -18.13
C LEU A 111 2.66 16.36 -18.40
N GLY A 112 1.99 17.50 -18.49
CA GLY A 112 2.63 18.81 -18.67
C GLY A 112 3.54 19.27 -17.52
N SER A 113 3.83 18.41 -16.53
CA SER A 113 4.64 18.73 -15.35
C SER A 113 5.35 17.51 -14.76
N ILE A 114 6.44 17.73 -14.03
CA ILE A 114 7.18 16.70 -13.28
C ILE A 114 6.50 16.33 -11.95
N TRP A 115 5.59 17.19 -11.45
CA TRP A 115 4.92 16.98 -10.15
C TRP A 115 4.20 15.62 -10.03
N PRO A 116 3.45 15.13 -11.03
CA PRO A 116 2.80 13.82 -10.95
C PRO A 116 3.81 12.67 -10.77
N ALA A 117 4.99 12.76 -11.38
CA ALA A 117 6.04 11.77 -11.22
C ALA A 117 6.63 11.78 -9.80
N LEU A 118 6.91 12.97 -9.26
CA LEU A 118 7.41 13.13 -7.90
C LEU A 118 6.38 12.65 -6.87
N LEU A 119 5.11 13.01 -7.02
CA LEU A 119 4.04 12.60 -6.13
C LEU A 119 3.79 11.08 -6.20
N THR A 120 3.85 10.49 -7.39
CA THR A 120 3.71 9.03 -7.57
C THR A 120 4.83 8.28 -6.87
N GLY A 121 6.09 8.68 -7.11
CA GLY A 121 7.24 8.10 -6.43
C GLY A 121 7.18 8.28 -4.91
N ALA A 122 6.89 9.50 -4.45
CA ALA A 122 6.77 9.83 -3.04
C ALA A 122 5.65 9.04 -2.34
N THR A 123 4.54 8.75 -3.03
CA THR A 123 3.42 7.95 -2.50
C THR A 123 3.80 6.48 -2.32
N LEU A 124 4.63 5.93 -3.19
CA LEU A 124 5.03 4.53 -3.11
C LEU A 124 6.01 4.23 -1.97
N VAL A 125 6.78 5.21 -1.51
CA VAL A 125 7.70 5.03 -0.37
C VAL A 125 6.95 4.61 0.92
N PRO A 126 5.97 5.39 1.44
CA PRO A 126 5.24 5.00 2.63
C PRO A 126 4.34 3.77 2.41
N LEU A 127 3.80 3.57 1.21
CA LEU A 127 3.01 2.36 0.90
C LEU A 127 3.85 1.09 0.97
N THR A 128 5.09 1.14 0.49
CA THR A 128 6.02 0.02 0.53
C THR A 128 6.47 -0.27 1.96
N MET A 129 6.75 0.78 2.73
CA MET A 129 7.06 0.69 4.17
C MET A 129 5.89 0.09 4.96
N MET A 130 4.65 0.50 4.64
CA MET A 130 3.45 -0.06 5.24
C MET A 130 3.34 -1.58 5.01
N GLY A 131 3.73 -2.09 3.84
CA GLY A 131 3.79 -3.52 3.57
C GLY A 131 4.67 -4.29 4.56
N ALA A 132 5.84 -3.74 4.91
CA ALA A 132 6.71 -4.32 5.93
C ALA A 132 6.04 -4.34 7.31
N MET A 133 5.41 -3.23 7.73
CA MET A 133 4.69 -3.16 9.01
C MET A 133 3.51 -4.14 9.08
N ALA A 134 2.73 -4.24 8.00
CA ALA A 134 1.65 -5.20 7.86
C ALA A 134 2.18 -6.64 7.95
N GLY A 135 3.34 -6.92 7.36
CA GLY A 135 4.03 -8.21 7.47
C GLY A 135 4.43 -8.55 8.90
N VAL A 136 4.96 -7.57 9.65
CA VAL A 136 5.29 -7.75 11.08
C VAL A 136 4.04 -8.06 11.91
N ALA A 137 2.95 -7.32 11.70
CA ALA A 137 1.71 -7.54 12.40
C ALA A 137 1.10 -8.92 12.06
N GLN A 138 1.13 -9.30 10.77
CA GLN A 138 0.59 -10.57 10.28
C GLN A 138 1.39 -11.77 10.77
N GLY A 139 2.72 -11.75 10.66
CA GLY A 139 3.59 -12.86 11.11
C GLY A 139 3.55 -13.08 12.62
N ALA A 140 3.24 -12.03 13.38
CA ALA A 140 3.07 -12.08 14.82
C ALA A 140 1.62 -12.38 15.29
N GLU A 141 0.72 -12.70 14.36
CA GLU A 141 -0.70 -12.94 14.63
C GLU A 141 -1.42 -11.77 15.35
N ARG A 142 -0.95 -10.53 15.13
CA ARG A 142 -1.53 -9.30 15.70
C ARG A 142 -2.63 -8.75 14.80
N TRP A 143 -3.73 -9.51 14.67
CA TRP A 143 -4.82 -9.21 13.73
C TRP A 143 -5.46 -7.82 13.91
N GLN A 144 -5.55 -7.32 15.14
CA GLN A 144 -6.07 -5.98 15.42
C GLN A 144 -5.16 -4.88 14.88
N ALA A 145 -3.84 -5.03 15.04
CA ALA A 145 -2.87 -4.07 14.49
C ALA A 145 -2.89 -4.09 12.96
N LEU A 146 -3.01 -5.27 12.36
CA LEU A 146 -3.12 -5.43 10.90
C LEU A 146 -4.39 -4.75 10.36
N ALA A 147 -5.54 -4.96 11.02
CA ALA A 147 -6.79 -4.29 10.65
C ALA A 147 -6.68 -2.77 10.77
N ALA A 148 -6.06 -2.26 11.85
CA ALA A 148 -5.84 -0.83 12.03
C ALA A 148 -4.96 -0.22 10.92
N ILE A 149 -3.89 -0.92 10.50
CA ILE A 149 -3.03 -0.49 9.38
C ILE A 149 -3.85 -0.35 8.08
N TYR A 150 -4.68 -1.35 7.75
CA TYR A 150 -5.50 -1.29 6.54
C TYR A 150 -6.58 -0.20 6.59
N LEU A 151 -7.25 -0.04 7.73
CA LEU A 151 -8.23 1.02 7.92
C LEU A 151 -7.57 2.40 7.80
N ALA A 152 -6.43 2.63 8.48
CA ALA A 152 -5.70 3.89 8.41
C ALA A 152 -5.28 4.23 6.96
N ASN A 153 -4.81 3.24 6.21
CA ASN A 153 -4.47 3.42 4.80
C ASN A 153 -5.70 3.72 3.92
N GLY A 154 -6.80 2.98 4.12
CA GLY A 154 -8.05 3.18 3.37
C GLY A 154 -8.64 4.57 3.61
N PHE A 155 -8.77 4.97 4.87
CA PHE A 155 -9.27 6.29 5.24
C PHE A 155 -8.31 7.42 4.85
N GLY A 156 -7.00 7.21 4.98
CA GLY A 156 -6.00 8.17 4.52
C GLY A 156 -6.10 8.47 3.02
N ARG A 157 -6.31 7.43 2.20
CA ARG A 157 -6.54 7.60 0.75
C ARG A 157 -7.82 8.38 0.46
N LEU A 158 -8.91 8.09 1.18
CA LEU A 158 -10.19 8.79 0.98
C LEU A 158 -10.11 10.27 1.37
N LEU A 159 -9.52 10.57 2.53
CA LEU A 159 -9.45 11.93 3.08
C LEU A 159 -8.44 12.81 2.34
N CYS A 160 -7.28 12.27 1.97
CA CYS A 160 -6.24 13.06 1.31
C CYS A 160 -6.39 13.04 -0.23
N GLY A 161 -6.95 11.99 -0.80
CA GLY A 161 -7.12 11.84 -2.25
C GLY A 161 -8.47 12.31 -2.78
N GLY A 162 -9.54 12.26 -1.99
CA GLY A 162 -10.89 12.66 -2.42
C GLY A 162 -11.18 14.16 -2.34
N VAL A 163 -10.28 14.95 -1.76
CA VAL A 163 -10.44 16.40 -1.53
C VAL A 163 -9.53 17.24 -2.45
N ALA A 164 -8.85 16.60 -3.40
CA ALA A 164 -7.96 17.24 -4.38
C ALA A 164 -8.64 17.41 -5.74
#